data_AF-A0A662Q5F6-F1
#
_entry.id   AF-A0A662Q5F6-F1
#
_cell.length_a   1.000
_cell.length_b   1.000
_cell.length_c   1.000
_cell.angle_alpha   90.00
_cell.angle_beta   90.00
_cell.angle_gamma   90.00
#
_symmetry.space_group_name_H-M   'P 1'
#
loop_
_entity.id
_entity.type
_entity.pdbx_description
1 polymer ?
#
loop_
_entity_poly.entity_id
_entity_poly.type
_entity_poly.pdbx_seq_one_letter_code
_entity_poly.pdbx_strand_id
1 'polypeptide(L)'
;MEATLRPFERGFRDALSKNPHLMRYIDDLAKRGRPLPEYMEQLSRELRYRDEVNIIYPVGDPIFIHIYTREAGERPMYVIVQPASGLRLGELFDIVEEALIMLIDEKLEFKTVEEHERLLKRLLRTVVEIRYGMPLGKYDVERKRGVVKKIYVGYETYKALEYQLVMEKARLG
;
A
#
# COMPACT_ATOMS: atom_id res chain seq x y z
N MET A 1 -32.71 -8.37 -2.64
CA MET A 1 -31.80 -7.27 -2.24
C MET A 1 -30.58 -7.35 -3.13
N GLU A 2 -30.72 -6.78 -4.32
CA GLU A 2 -29.77 -6.87 -5.42
C GLU A 2 -29.04 -5.52 -5.44
N ALA A 3 -28.01 -5.39 -4.60
CA ALA A 3 -27.09 -4.27 -4.72
C ALA A 3 -26.22 -4.58 -5.96
N THR A 4 -26.71 -4.15 -7.11
CA THR A 4 -26.14 -4.40 -8.43
C THR A 4 -24.70 -3.93 -8.45
N LEU A 5 -23.77 -4.88 -8.32
CA LEU A 5 -22.40 -4.77 -8.77
C LEU A 5 -22.46 -4.48 -10.27
N ARG A 6 -22.60 -3.20 -10.66
CA ARG A 6 -22.21 -2.81 -12.02
C ARG A 6 -20.80 -3.35 -12.20
N PRO A 7 -20.55 -4.19 -13.21
CA PRO A 7 -19.26 -4.83 -13.36
C PRO A 7 -18.25 -3.69 -13.44
N PHE A 8 -17.39 -3.59 -12.42
CA PHE A 8 -16.25 -2.68 -12.44
C PHE A 8 -15.66 -2.73 -13.85
N GLU A 9 -15.55 -1.56 -14.49
CA GLU A 9 -14.96 -1.46 -15.83
C GLU A 9 -13.61 -2.20 -15.83
N ARG A 10 -13.21 -2.77 -16.97
CA ARG A 10 -12.03 -3.64 -17.05
C ARG A 10 -10.81 -3.04 -16.33
N GLY A 11 -10.58 -1.74 -16.49
CA GLY A 11 -9.49 -1.01 -15.83
C GLY A 11 -9.54 -1.07 -14.30
N PHE A 12 -10.71 -0.96 -13.68
CA PHE A 12 -10.82 -1.03 -12.23
C PHE A 12 -10.62 -2.45 -11.70
N ARG A 13 -11.10 -3.49 -12.41
CA ARG A 13 -10.80 -4.89 -12.04
C ARG A 13 -9.31 -5.18 -12.10
N ASP A 14 -8.65 -4.69 -13.14
CA ASP A 14 -7.21 -4.83 -13.30
C ASP A 14 -6.47 -4.09 -12.18
N ALA A 15 -6.89 -2.87 -11.82
CA ALA A 15 -6.33 -2.13 -10.70
C ALA A 15 -6.50 -2.88 -9.37
N LEU A 16 -7.71 -3.38 -9.08
CA LEU A 16 -8.01 -4.15 -7.86
C LEU A 16 -7.18 -5.43 -7.77
N SER A 17 -7.04 -6.18 -8.87
CA SER A 17 -6.26 -7.43 -8.88
C SER A 17 -4.77 -7.23 -8.62
N LYS A 18 -4.21 -6.10 -9.06
CA LYS A 18 -2.78 -5.77 -8.89
C LYS A 18 -2.49 -5.11 -7.54
N ASN A 19 -3.50 -4.55 -6.88
CA ASN A 19 -3.34 -3.72 -5.69
C ASN A 19 -4.20 -4.24 -4.53
N PRO A 20 -3.68 -5.18 -3.71
CA PRO A 20 -4.43 -5.74 -2.57
C PRO A 20 -4.92 -4.67 -1.58
N HIS A 21 -4.13 -3.61 -1.36
CA HIS A 21 -4.49 -2.51 -0.47
C HIS A 21 -5.66 -1.68 -1.01
N LEU A 22 -5.80 -1.55 -2.33
CA LEU A 22 -6.96 -0.92 -2.97
C LEU A 22 -8.20 -1.80 -2.78
N MET A 23 -8.08 -3.11 -3.01
CA MET A 23 -9.19 -4.05 -2.77
C MET A 23 -9.67 -3.96 -1.32
N ARG A 24 -8.74 -4.05 -0.35
CA ARG A 24 -9.06 -3.91 1.07
C ARG A 24 -9.77 -2.60 1.39
N TYR A 25 -9.31 -1.49 0.80
CA TYR A 25 -9.93 -0.18 1.00
C TYR A 25 -11.39 -0.15 0.50
N ILE A 26 -11.64 -0.67 -0.71
CA ILE A 26 -12.98 -0.75 -1.29
C ILE A 26 -13.89 -1.68 -0.48
N ASP A 27 -13.38 -2.83 -0.05
CA ASP A 27 -14.10 -3.77 0.82
C ASP A 27 -14.47 -3.12 2.16
N ASP A 28 -13.57 -2.34 2.76
CA ASP A 28 -13.83 -1.64 4.02
C ASP A 28 -14.90 -0.55 3.86
N LEU A 29 -14.94 0.15 2.72
CA LEU A 29 -16.02 1.09 2.40
C LEU A 29 -17.37 0.36 2.28
N ALA A 30 -17.40 -0.75 1.54
CA ALA A 30 -18.61 -1.56 1.36
C ALA A 30 -19.14 -2.08 2.70
N LYS A 31 -18.27 -2.64 3.55
CA LYS A 31 -18.62 -3.15 4.89
C LYS A 31 -19.18 -2.06 5.81
N ARG A 32 -18.76 -0.82 5.63
CA ARG A 32 -19.25 0.35 6.38
C ARG A 32 -20.52 0.97 5.78
N GLY A 33 -21.08 0.38 4.71
CA GLY A 33 -22.25 0.91 4.01
C GLY A 33 -21.98 2.24 3.31
N ARG A 34 -20.72 2.56 2.99
CA ARG A 34 -20.37 3.77 2.25
C ARG A 34 -20.60 3.56 0.75
N PRO A 35 -21.08 4.58 0.00
CA PRO A 35 -21.15 4.50 -1.45
C PRO A 35 -19.77 4.21 -2.06
N LEU A 36 -19.72 3.26 -2.99
CA LEU A 36 -18.47 2.93 -3.67
C LEU A 36 -18.08 4.04 -4.66
N PRO A 37 -16.80 4.42 -4.70
CA PRO A 37 -16.35 5.47 -5.61
C PRO A 37 -16.38 5.02 -7.07
N GLU A 38 -16.64 5.96 -7.97
CA GLU A 38 -16.42 5.82 -9.40
C GLU A 38 -14.92 5.77 -9.68
N TYR A 39 -14.43 4.69 -10.31
CA TYR A 39 -13.03 4.59 -10.70
C TYR A 39 -12.77 5.37 -11.99
N MET A 40 -11.76 6.23 -11.98
CA MET A 40 -11.34 7.00 -13.16
C MET A 40 -9.85 6.79 -13.41
N GLU A 41 -9.46 6.37 -14.61
CA GLU A 41 -8.03 6.26 -14.97
C GLU A 41 -7.38 7.65 -15.11
N GLN A 42 -8.15 8.64 -15.55
CA GLN A 42 -7.73 10.03 -15.68
C GLN A 42 -8.82 10.96 -15.16
N LEU A 43 -8.41 12.01 -14.45
CA LEU A 43 -9.35 13.02 -13.98
C LEU A 43 -9.90 13.84 -15.15
N SER A 44 -11.23 13.97 -15.21
CA SER A 44 -11.88 14.92 -16.11
C SER A 44 -11.91 16.32 -15.51
N ARG A 45 -11.71 17.35 -16.34
CA ARG A 45 -11.86 18.76 -15.92
C ARG A 45 -13.28 19.09 -15.47
N GLU A 46 -14.26 18.32 -15.93
CA GLU A 46 -15.68 18.49 -15.64
C GLU A 46 -16.03 18.22 -14.17
N LEU A 47 -15.18 17.47 -13.45
CA LEU A 47 -15.34 17.20 -12.02
C LEU A 47 -15.40 18.49 -11.18
N ARG A 48 -14.83 19.60 -11.67
CA ARG A 48 -14.89 20.91 -10.99
C ARG A 48 -16.29 21.51 -10.93
N TYR A 49 -17.21 21.03 -11.74
CA TYR A 49 -18.58 21.54 -11.81
C TYR A 49 -19.60 20.62 -11.14
N ARG A 50 -19.15 19.51 -10.54
CA ARG A 50 -20.04 18.61 -9.80
C ARG A 50 -20.22 19.10 -8.36
N ASP A 51 -21.47 19.23 -7.92
CA ASP A 51 -21.82 19.60 -6.53
C ASP A 51 -21.44 18.51 -5.52
N GLU A 52 -21.41 17.25 -5.99
CA GLU A 52 -20.97 16.08 -5.24
C GLU A 52 -19.93 15.30 -6.04
N VAL A 53 -18.95 14.74 -5.32
CA VAL A 53 -17.92 13.89 -5.89
C VAL A 53 -17.77 12.64 -5.04
N ASN A 54 -17.53 11.50 -5.69
CA ASN A 54 -17.16 10.23 -5.04
C ASN A 54 -16.38 9.40 -6.06
N ILE A 55 -15.08 9.69 -6.21
CA ILE A 55 -14.23 9.11 -7.25
C ILE A 55 -12.91 8.59 -6.67
N ILE A 56 -12.36 7.56 -7.30
CA ILE A 56 -11.03 7.05 -6.97
C ILE A 56 -10.20 6.92 -8.25
N TYR A 57 -8.96 7.42 -8.22
CA TYR A 57 -8.09 7.43 -9.40
C TYR A 57 -6.62 7.19 -9.00
N PRO A 58 -5.81 6.57 -9.89
CA PRO A 58 -4.40 6.37 -9.64
C PRO A 58 -3.62 7.68 -9.82
N VAL A 59 -2.59 7.90 -8.98
CA VAL A 59 -1.64 9.02 -9.12
C VAL A 59 -0.19 8.56 -9.37
N GLY A 60 0.03 7.25 -9.31
CA GLY A 60 1.29 6.55 -9.55
C GLY A 60 1.13 5.12 -9.05
N ASP A 61 1.90 4.16 -9.54
CA ASP A 61 1.86 2.79 -9.00
C ASP A 61 2.69 2.73 -7.70
N PRO A 62 2.16 2.28 -6.53
CA PRO A 62 0.83 1.70 -6.25
C PRO A 62 -0.07 2.61 -5.37
N ILE A 63 -0.29 3.87 -5.75
CA ILE A 63 -0.99 4.91 -4.98
C ILE A 63 -2.26 5.37 -5.70
N PHE A 64 -3.36 5.41 -4.95
CA PHE A 64 -4.65 5.92 -5.39
C PHE A 64 -5.11 7.06 -4.48
N ILE A 65 -5.89 7.99 -5.04
CA ILE A 65 -6.56 9.05 -4.29
C ILE A 65 -8.05 8.84 -4.39
N HIS A 66 -8.73 8.70 -3.25
CA HIS A 66 -10.17 8.74 -3.16
C HIS A 66 -10.61 10.15 -2.77
N ILE A 67 -11.40 10.79 -3.62
CA ILE A 67 -12.01 12.10 -3.38
C ILE A 67 -13.50 11.90 -3.18
N TYR A 68 -14.03 12.40 -2.06
CA TYR A 68 -15.48 12.40 -1.84
C TYR A 68 -15.98 13.62 -1.07
N THR A 69 -17.23 14.01 -1.31
CA THR A 69 -17.98 14.99 -0.50
C THR A 69 -18.87 14.26 0.50
N ARG A 70 -18.99 14.76 1.73
CA ARG A 70 -19.90 14.17 2.72
C ARG A 70 -21.33 14.63 2.51
N GLU A 71 -21.50 15.91 2.20
CA GLU A 71 -22.78 16.56 1.89
C GLU A 71 -22.57 17.55 0.74
N ALA A 72 -23.63 17.85 -0.02
CA ALA A 72 -23.58 18.80 -1.13
C ALA A 72 -23.12 20.19 -0.67
N GLY A 73 -22.15 20.76 -1.38
CA GLY A 73 -21.57 22.08 -1.05
C GLY A 73 -20.48 22.07 0.02
N GLU A 74 -20.19 20.91 0.65
CA GLU A 74 -19.01 20.77 1.50
C GLU A 74 -17.71 20.66 0.70
N ARG A 75 -16.59 20.97 1.35
CA ARG A 75 -15.26 20.77 0.75
C ARG A 75 -14.99 19.28 0.52
N PRO A 76 -14.46 18.89 -0.66
CA PRO A 76 -14.07 17.51 -0.91
C PRO A 76 -13.00 17.03 0.08
N MET A 77 -13.16 15.81 0.56
CA MET A 77 -12.20 15.07 1.37
C MET A 77 -11.28 14.25 0.46
N TYR A 78 -10.00 14.19 0.83
CA TYR A 78 -8.98 13.44 0.08
C TYR A 78 -8.42 12.33 0.97
N VAL A 79 -8.44 11.10 0.48
CA VAL A 79 -7.88 9.94 1.18
C VAL A 79 -6.84 9.28 0.29
N ILE A 80 -5.62 9.15 0.82
CA ILE A 80 -4.53 8.43 0.16
C ILE A 80 -4.68 6.93 0.45
N VAL A 81 -4.75 6.15 -0.61
CA VAL A 81 -4.86 4.69 -0.57
C VAL A 81 -3.57 4.13 -1.14
N GLN A 82 -2.72 3.62 -0.25
CA GLN A 82 -1.38 3.09 -0.54
C GLN A 82 -1.15 1.78 0.22
N PRO A 83 -0.08 1.00 -0.08
CA PRO A 83 0.13 -0.32 0.53
C PRO A 83 0.09 -0.34 2.06
N ALA A 84 0.67 0.68 2.71
CA ALA A 84 0.72 0.82 4.15
C ALA A 84 -0.57 1.42 4.78
N SER A 85 -1.57 1.84 3.98
CA SER A 85 -2.79 2.50 4.51
C SER A 85 -3.52 1.60 5.50
N GLY A 86 -3.75 2.10 6.71
CA GLY A 86 -4.48 1.37 7.76
C GLY A 86 -3.66 0.27 8.45
N LEU A 87 -2.36 0.15 8.17
CA LEU A 87 -1.46 -0.76 8.86
C LEU A 87 -0.64 -0.04 9.92
N ARG A 88 -0.43 -0.71 11.05
CA ARG A 88 0.52 -0.28 12.09
C ARG A 88 1.76 -1.14 11.97
N LEU A 89 2.75 -0.68 11.20
CA LEU A 89 3.98 -1.43 10.97
C LEU A 89 5.03 -1.23 12.07
N GLY A 90 4.97 -0.15 12.87
CA GLY A 90 5.95 0.24 13.90
C GLY A 90 6.92 -0.84 14.37
N GLU A 91 6.51 -1.71 15.29
CA GLU A 91 7.38 -2.77 15.83
C GLU A 91 7.93 -3.72 14.76
N LEU A 92 7.12 -4.13 13.79
CA LEU A 92 7.56 -4.99 12.69
C LEU A 92 8.60 -4.27 11.82
N PHE A 93 8.42 -2.97 11.57
CA PHE A 93 9.35 -2.17 10.78
C PHE A 93 10.67 -2.01 11.51
N ASP A 94 10.65 -1.74 12.83
CA ASP A 94 11.85 -1.67 13.67
C ASP A 94 12.65 -2.99 13.63
N ILE A 95 11.97 -4.14 13.71
CA ILE A 95 12.59 -5.46 13.61
C ILE A 95 13.22 -5.69 12.22
N VAL A 96 12.56 -5.22 11.16
CA VAL A 96 13.10 -5.28 9.80
C VAL A 96 14.35 -4.42 9.70
N GLU A 97 14.34 -3.18 10.23
CA GLU A 97 15.51 -2.31 10.23
C GLU A 97 16.70 -2.92 11.00
N GLU A 98 16.45 -3.49 12.18
CA GLU A 98 17.45 -4.23 12.96
C GLU A 98 18.10 -5.34 12.11
N ALA A 99 17.28 -6.11 11.40
CA ALA A 99 17.76 -7.19 10.55
C ALA A 99 18.54 -6.69 9.32
N LEU A 100 18.13 -5.56 8.72
CA LEU A 100 18.80 -4.97 7.58
C LEU A 100 20.18 -4.42 7.94
N ILE A 101 20.34 -3.79 9.11
CA ILE A 101 21.64 -3.28 9.59
C ILE A 101 22.70 -4.37 9.59
N MET A 102 22.34 -5.59 9.97
CA MET A 102 23.25 -6.74 10.00
C MET A 102 23.73 -7.20 8.61
N LEU A 103 23.09 -6.73 7.53
CA LEU A 103 23.45 -7.03 6.15
C LEU A 103 24.21 -5.89 5.46
N ILE A 104 24.26 -4.70 6.07
CA ILE A 104 24.94 -3.56 5.47
C ILE A 104 26.44 -3.75 5.61
N ASP A 105 27.14 -3.72 4.48
CA ASP A 105 28.60 -3.71 4.41
C ASP A 105 29.09 -2.50 3.59
N GLU A 106 30.39 -2.19 3.70
CA GLU A 106 31.02 -1.06 3.02
C GLU A 106 31.00 -1.14 1.48
N LYS A 107 30.65 -2.31 0.92
CA LYS A 107 30.61 -2.53 -0.54
C LYS A 107 29.23 -2.21 -1.12
N LEU A 108 28.23 -1.92 -0.29
CA LEU A 108 26.91 -1.53 -0.74
C LEU A 108 26.91 -0.07 -1.22
N GLU A 109 27.21 0.10 -2.50
CA GLU A 109 27.16 1.40 -3.17
C GLU A 109 25.89 1.54 -4.03
N PHE A 110 25.36 2.77 -4.08
CA PHE A 110 24.31 3.18 -5.01
C PHE A 110 24.54 4.64 -5.41
N LYS A 111 24.21 5.00 -6.65
CA LYS A 111 24.44 6.33 -7.23
C LYS A 111 23.15 7.05 -7.61
N THR A 112 22.05 6.31 -7.76
CA THR A 112 20.74 6.87 -8.09
C THR A 112 19.66 6.38 -7.12
N VAL A 113 18.51 7.07 -7.09
CA VAL A 113 17.34 6.67 -6.29
C VAL A 113 16.88 5.28 -6.69
N GLU A 114 16.86 4.97 -7.99
CA GLU A 114 16.44 3.67 -8.52
C GLU A 114 17.40 2.54 -8.11
N GLU A 115 18.70 2.81 -8.07
CA GLU A 115 19.70 1.87 -7.56
C GLU A 115 19.50 1.61 -6.07
N HIS A 116 19.25 2.67 -5.29
CA HIS A 116 18.97 2.56 -3.87
C HIS A 116 17.69 1.74 -3.62
N GLU A 117 16.62 2.00 -4.35
CA GLU A 117 15.38 1.21 -4.27
C GLU A 117 15.62 -0.27 -4.57
N ARG A 118 16.37 -0.58 -5.64
CA ARG A 118 16.69 -1.97 -6.00
C ARG A 118 17.50 -2.65 -4.90
N LEU A 119 18.44 -1.93 -4.29
CA LEU A 119 19.22 -2.41 -3.15
C LEU A 119 18.31 -2.72 -1.95
N LEU A 120 17.47 -1.78 -1.52
CA LEU A 120 16.56 -1.94 -0.38
C LEU A 120 15.61 -3.13 -0.59
N LYS A 121 14.99 -3.23 -1.77
CA LYS A 121 14.11 -4.38 -2.11
C LYS A 121 14.85 -5.70 -2.06
N ARG A 122 16.12 -5.73 -2.46
CA ARG A 122 16.96 -6.95 -2.40
C ARG A 122 17.29 -7.32 -0.97
N LEU A 123 17.70 -6.36 -0.13
CA LEU A 123 18.00 -6.63 1.29
C LEU A 123 16.75 -7.10 2.04
N LEU A 124 15.59 -6.48 1.75
CA LEU A 124 14.31 -6.90 2.33
C LEU A 124 13.98 -8.36 2.01
N ARG A 125 14.19 -8.81 0.76
CA ARG A 125 13.99 -10.23 0.38
C ARG A 125 14.91 -11.20 1.13
N THR A 126 16.09 -10.74 1.54
CA THR A 126 17.02 -11.57 2.32
C THR A 126 16.48 -11.83 3.72
N VAL A 127 15.89 -10.83 4.38
CA VAL A 127 15.45 -10.92 5.79
C VAL A 127 13.97 -11.27 5.96
N VAL A 128 13.11 -10.95 4.98
CA VAL A 128 11.67 -11.21 5.02
C VAL A 128 11.30 -12.30 4.03
N GLU A 129 10.44 -13.24 4.43
CA GLU A 129 9.86 -14.26 3.58
C GLU A 129 8.34 -14.23 3.63
N ILE A 130 7.73 -14.43 2.47
CA ILE A 130 6.28 -14.43 2.33
C ILE A 130 5.78 -15.82 2.70
N ARG A 131 4.89 -15.87 3.69
CA ARG A 131 4.13 -17.08 4.05
C ARG A 131 2.66 -16.86 3.73
N TYR A 132 2.15 -17.64 2.78
CA TYR A 132 0.75 -17.56 2.37
C TYR A 132 -0.20 -17.91 3.52
N GLY A 133 -1.35 -17.23 3.57
CA GLY A 133 -2.36 -17.42 4.61
C GLY A 133 -2.10 -16.64 5.91
N MET A 134 -0.95 -15.99 6.08
CA MET A 134 -0.73 -15.11 7.23
C MET A 134 -1.64 -13.87 7.17
N PRO A 135 -2.36 -13.54 8.25
CA PRO A 135 -3.20 -12.34 8.29
C PRO A 135 -2.40 -11.05 8.13
N LEU A 136 -3.07 -10.03 7.60
CA LEU A 136 -2.50 -8.70 7.42
C LEU A 136 -1.97 -8.12 8.75
N GLY A 137 -0.72 -7.66 8.74
CA GLY A 137 -0.02 -7.09 9.90
C GLY A 137 0.47 -8.12 10.92
N LYS A 138 0.19 -9.42 10.73
CA LYS A 138 0.76 -10.48 11.56
C LYS A 138 2.10 -10.92 10.99
N TYR A 139 3.01 -11.28 11.90
CA TYR A 139 4.37 -11.66 11.57
C TYR A 139 4.91 -12.67 12.59
N ASP A 140 5.84 -13.51 12.15
CA ASP A 140 6.66 -14.36 13.01
C ASP A 140 8.13 -13.98 12.84
N VAL A 141 8.92 -14.08 13.90
CA VAL A 141 10.36 -13.78 13.86
C VAL A 141 11.15 -15.00 14.31
N GLU A 142 12.00 -15.52 13.41
CA GLU A 142 13.01 -16.50 13.77
C GLU A 142 14.27 -15.77 14.26
N ARG A 143 14.66 -16.02 15.51
CA ARG A 143 15.90 -15.50 16.10
C ARG A 143 16.88 -16.62 16.40
N LYS A 144 18.17 -16.38 16.19
CA LYS A 144 19.27 -17.28 16.59
C LYS A 144 20.27 -16.51 17.41
N ARG A 145 20.48 -16.93 18.68
CA ARG A 145 21.33 -16.25 19.66
C ARG A 145 20.99 -14.74 19.78
N GLY A 146 19.69 -14.43 19.84
CA GLY A 146 19.19 -13.05 19.96
C GLY A 146 19.08 -12.28 18.63
N VAL A 147 19.81 -12.69 17.59
CA VAL A 147 19.83 -11.99 16.29
C VAL A 147 18.69 -12.48 15.40
N VAL A 148 17.99 -11.54 14.74
CA VAL A 148 16.97 -11.85 13.73
C VAL A 148 17.60 -12.61 12.55
N LYS A 149 17.06 -13.79 12.25
CA LYS A 149 17.47 -14.61 11.10
C LYS A 149 16.47 -14.50 9.95
N LYS A 150 15.18 -14.58 10.25
CA LYS A 150 14.13 -14.49 9.25
C LYS A 150 12.87 -13.91 9.86
N ILE A 151 12.14 -13.13 9.06
CA ILE A 151 10.85 -12.55 9.41
C ILE A 151 9.83 -13.11 8.41
N TYR A 152 8.73 -13.66 8.90
CA TYR A 152 7.68 -14.23 8.06
C TYR A 152 6.44 -13.35 8.12
N VAL A 153 5.91 -12.99 6.95
CA VAL A 153 4.71 -12.15 6.83
C VAL A 153 3.82 -12.62 5.68
N GLY A 154 2.57 -12.17 5.68
CA GLY A 154 1.68 -12.32 4.52
C GLY A 154 2.09 -11.42 3.34
N TYR A 155 1.63 -11.73 2.14
CA TYR A 155 1.97 -11.00 0.91
C TYR A 155 1.70 -9.49 1.01
N GLU A 156 0.51 -9.09 1.46
CA GLU A 156 0.15 -7.67 1.56
C GLU A 156 1.00 -6.94 2.61
N THR A 157 1.35 -7.60 3.72
CA THR A 157 2.26 -7.04 4.72
C THR A 157 3.67 -6.88 4.18
N TYR A 158 4.17 -7.85 3.39
CA TYR A 158 5.43 -7.70 2.66
C TYR A 158 5.41 -6.49 1.73
N LYS A 159 4.33 -6.31 0.94
CA LYS A 159 4.19 -5.16 0.04
C LYS A 159 4.13 -3.82 0.78
N ALA A 160 3.51 -3.79 1.97
CA ALA A 160 3.50 -2.62 2.82
C ALA A 160 4.89 -2.28 3.39
N LEU A 161 5.64 -3.28 3.85
CA LEU A 161 7.02 -3.12 4.30
C LEU A 161 7.94 -2.64 3.17
N GLU A 162 7.82 -3.23 1.98
CA GLU A 162 8.58 -2.83 0.81
C GLU A 162 8.33 -1.37 0.43
N TYR A 163 7.06 -0.96 0.42
CA TYR A 163 6.65 0.40 0.14
C TYR A 163 7.19 1.38 1.20
N GLN A 164 6.98 1.10 2.49
CA GLN A 164 7.43 1.96 3.58
C GLN A 164 8.96 2.11 3.60
N LEU A 165 9.70 1.01 3.41
CA LEU A 165 11.16 1.03 3.37
C LEU A 165 11.69 1.92 2.24
N VAL A 166 11.10 1.82 1.05
CA VAL A 166 11.49 2.65 -0.10
C VAL A 166 11.17 4.13 0.14
N MET A 167 9.99 4.44 0.67
CA MET A 167 9.61 5.82 0.96
C MET A 167 10.53 6.46 1.98
N GLU A 168 10.79 5.78 3.10
CA GLU A 168 11.61 6.34 4.17
C GLU A 168 13.09 6.48 3.82
N LYS A 169 13.65 5.52 3.06
CA LYS A 169 15.11 5.46 2.84
C LYS A 169 15.57 5.99 1.48
N ALA A 170 14.73 5.92 0.44
CA ALA A 170 15.15 6.30 -0.91
C ALA A 170 14.51 7.58 -1.45
N ARG A 171 13.24 7.86 -1.13
CA ARG A 171 12.49 8.94 -1.79
C ARG A 171 12.34 10.23 -0.96
N LEU A 172 12.74 10.21 0.31
CA LEU A 172 12.36 11.18 1.34
C LEU A 172 10.84 11.11 1.54
N GLY A 173 10.41 10.74 2.76
CA GLY A 173 9.01 10.48 3.11
C GLY A 173 8.01 11.50 2.60
#